data_AF-A0ABD0QQ41-F1
#
_entry.id   AF-A0ABD0QQ41-F1
#
_cell.length_a   1.000
_cell.length_b   1.000
_cell.length_c   1.000
_cell.angle_alpha   90.00
_cell.angle_beta   90.00
_cell.angle_gamma   90.00
#
_symmetry.space_group_name_H-M   'P 1'
#
loop_
_entity.id
_entity.type
_entity.pdbx_description
1 polymer ?
#
loop_
_entity_poly.entity_id
_entity_poly.type
_entity_poly.pdbx_seq_one_letter_code
_entity_poly.pdbx_strand_id
1 'polypeptide(L)'
;HKSTLLNTMFGVQFAVSSGRCTRGAFMQMIRVTEDIKNELGCDYLVIIDTEGLKSPELAKLDDSHEHDNELATLVVGLSDITIINIAMENSIEMKDILQIVVHAFIRMKEIGKKPKCQFVHQNVADVLAHDKNMRDRKLLLEQLNEMTEAAANMENKDEYKKFTDVIEYDPETCNWYIPGLWHGNPPMAPVNAGYSEAVYDLKKNMTDIIGKCKLKTSANNIVDFL
;
A
#
# COMPACT_ATOMS: atom_id res chain seq x y z
N HIS A 1 -11.23 -6.65 -0.12
CA HIS A 1 -10.26 -6.75 -1.23
C HIS A 1 -8.78 -6.69 -0.81
N LYS A 2 -8.40 -5.92 0.23
CA LYS A 2 -7.01 -5.90 0.75
C LYS A 2 -6.53 -7.27 1.25
N SER A 3 -7.27 -7.85 2.20
CA SER A 3 -6.96 -9.15 2.78
C SER A 3 -6.97 -10.27 1.72
N THR A 4 -7.83 -10.17 0.69
CA THR A 4 -7.84 -11.07 -0.48
C THR A 4 -6.54 -10.99 -1.28
N LEU A 5 -6.02 -9.79 -1.53
CA LEU A 5 -4.73 -9.59 -2.21
C LEU A 5 -3.60 -10.22 -1.41
N LEU A 6 -3.52 -9.93 -0.11
CA LEU A 6 -2.48 -10.48 0.77
C LEU A 6 -2.56 -12.02 0.86
N ASN A 7 -3.77 -12.58 1.03
CA ASN A 7 -3.99 -14.02 1.04
C ASN A 7 -3.52 -14.67 -0.27
N THR A 8 -3.77 -14.03 -1.42
CA THR A 8 -3.34 -14.56 -2.73
C THR A 8 -1.81 -14.46 -2.90
N MET A 9 -1.21 -13.34 -2.50
CA MET A 9 0.24 -13.14 -2.62
C MET A 9 1.05 -14.09 -1.74
N PHE A 10 0.64 -14.25 -0.49
CA PHE A 10 1.47 -14.89 0.53
C PHE A 10 0.91 -16.19 1.09
N GLY A 11 -0.26 -16.65 0.62
CA GLY A 11 -0.90 -17.86 1.13
C GLY A 11 -1.36 -17.74 2.58
N VAL A 12 -1.59 -16.51 3.04
CA VAL A 12 -2.08 -16.20 4.39
C VAL A 12 -3.59 -16.34 4.50
N GLN A 13 -4.09 -16.35 5.74
CA GLN A 13 -5.50 -16.58 6.06
C GLN A 13 -6.08 -15.40 6.85
N PHE A 14 -5.85 -14.18 6.38
CA PHE A 14 -6.59 -13.03 6.90
C PHE A 14 -8.08 -13.19 6.61
N ALA A 15 -8.91 -12.74 7.56
CA ALA A 15 -10.35 -12.76 7.39
C ALA A 15 -10.76 -11.87 6.19
N VAL A 16 -11.67 -12.36 5.37
CA VAL A 16 -12.20 -11.65 4.19
C VAL A 16 -13.70 -11.40 4.36
N SER A 17 -14.15 -10.16 4.22
CA SER A 17 -15.58 -9.81 4.21
C SER A 17 -15.87 -8.67 3.22
N SER A 18 -17.13 -8.53 2.81
CA SER A 18 -17.61 -7.44 1.95
C SER A 18 -17.79 -6.10 2.68
N GLY A 19 -17.72 -6.08 4.02
CA GLY A 19 -17.66 -4.88 4.87
C GLY A 19 -16.33 -4.79 5.65
N ARG A 20 -16.26 -3.99 6.71
CA ARG A 20 -15.06 -3.91 7.57
C ARG A 20 -14.82 -5.26 8.26
N CYS A 21 -13.91 -6.04 7.69
CA CYS A 21 -13.51 -7.35 8.21
C CYS A 21 -12.49 -7.22 9.36
N THR A 22 -11.72 -6.13 9.33
CA THR A 22 -10.53 -5.90 10.15
C THR A 22 -10.76 -4.62 10.97
N ARG A 23 -10.59 -4.66 12.30
CA ARG A 23 -10.50 -3.49 13.18
C ARG A 23 -9.10 -3.40 13.77
N GLY A 24 -8.40 -2.29 13.57
CA GLY A 24 -6.99 -2.09 13.89
C GLY A 24 -6.05 -2.67 12.84
N ALA A 25 -4.89 -3.16 13.28
CA ALA A 25 -3.91 -3.85 12.45
C ALA A 25 -3.69 -5.27 12.95
N PHE A 26 -3.61 -6.23 12.01
CA PHE A 26 -3.34 -7.63 12.29
C PHE A 26 -2.03 -8.02 11.62
N MET A 27 -1.16 -8.67 12.38
CA MET A 27 0.15 -9.07 11.89
C MET A 27 0.22 -10.59 11.80
N GLN A 28 0.69 -11.10 10.66
CA GLN A 28 1.01 -12.51 10.49
C GLN A 28 2.46 -12.67 10.07
N MET A 29 3.19 -13.48 10.82
CA MET A 29 4.59 -13.82 10.52
C MET A 29 4.63 -15.12 9.70
N ILE A 30 5.37 -15.11 8.60
CA ILE A 30 5.57 -16.27 7.74
C ILE A 30 7.07 -16.58 7.70
N ARG A 31 7.41 -17.84 7.90
CA ARG A 31 8.78 -18.31 7.71
C ARG A 31 9.10 -18.37 6.23
N VAL A 32 10.21 -17.73 5.85
CA VAL A 32 10.74 -17.79 4.49
C VAL A 32 11.35 -19.16 4.24
N THR A 33 11.03 -19.79 3.11
CA THR A 33 11.60 -21.09 2.75
C THR A 33 13.08 -20.92 2.37
N GLU A 34 13.90 -21.93 2.65
CA GLU A 34 15.36 -21.84 2.44
C GLU A 34 15.74 -21.48 0.99
N ASP A 35 14.91 -21.88 0.02
CA ASP A 35 15.13 -21.63 -1.41
C ASP A 35 15.12 -20.14 -1.78
N ILE A 36 14.27 -19.33 -1.13
CA ILE A 36 14.13 -17.90 -1.40
C ILE A 36 14.75 -17.03 -0.29
N LYS A 37 15.25 -17.65 0.78
CA LYS A 37 15.86 -16.96 1.92
C LYS A 37 17.08 -16.14 1.52
N ASN A 38 17.91 -16.64 0.61
CA ASN A 38 19.07 -15.93 0.10
C ASN A 38 18.70 -14.72 -0.77
N GLU A 39 17.58 -14.82 -1.50
CA GLU A 39 17.04 -13.77 -2.36
C GLU A 39 16.41 -12.64 -1.52
N LEU A 40 15.57 -13.00 -0.54
CA LEU A 40 14.90 -12.05 0.35
C LEU A 40 15.82 -11.49 1.44
N GLY A 41 16.81 -12.25 1.89
CA GLY A 41 17.75 -11.84 2.93
C GLY A 41 17.16 -11.80 4.34
N CYS A 42 16.01 -12.45 4.58
CA CYS A 42 15.38 -12.53 5.90
C CYS A 42 14.88 -13.96 6.19
N ASP A 43 14.80 -14.30 7.48
CA ASP A 43 14.23 -15.58 7.94
C ASP A 43 12.70 -15.57 7.96
N TYR A 44 12.11 -14.40 8.17
CA TYR A 44 10.67 -14.22 8.34
C TYR A 44 10.19 -12.98 7.60
N LEU A 45 8.98 -13.06 7.05
CA LEU A 45 8.21 -11.93 6.56
C LEU A 45 7.08 -11.64 7.54
N VAL A 46 6.91 -10.38 7.93
CA VAL A 46 5.75 -9.94 8.70
C VAL A 46 4.82 -9.22 7.73
N ILE A 47 3.57 -9.70 7.65
CA ILE A 47 2.53 -9.09 6.85
C ILE A 47 1.54 -8.41 7.79
N ILE A 48 1.28 -7.14 7.55
CA ILE A 48 0.37 -6.33 8.34
C ILE A 48 -0.86 -6.05 7.48
N ASP A 49 -2.02 -6.63 7.83
CA ASP A 49 -3.32 -6.27 7.25
C ASP A 49 -4.00 -5.25 8.16
N THR A 50 -4.46 -4.15 7.57
CA THR A 50 -5.05 -3.03 8.30
C THR A 50 -6.55 -2.94 8.02
N GLU A 51 -7.27 -2.30 8.94
CA GLU A 51 -8.61 -1.83 8.64
C GLU A 51 -8.66 -0.91 7.42
N GLY A 52 -9.83 -0.78 6.81
CA GLY A 52 -10.05 0.21 5.75
C GLY A 52 -10.05 1.61 6.34
N LEU A 53 -9.14 2.46 5.85
CA LEU A 53 -9.17 3.89 6.13
C LEU A 53 -10.50 4.48 5.63
N LYS A 54 -11.04 5.45 6.38
CA LYS A 54 -12.31 6.13 6.10
C LYS A 54 -13.48 5.19 5.78
N SER A 55 -13.66 4.11 6.55
CA SER A 55 -14.87 3.28 6.42
C SER A 55 -16.14 4.14 6.62
N PRO A 56 -17.17 4.02 5.76
CA PRO A 56 -18.47 4.71 5.93
C PRO A 56 -19.12 4.47 7.30
N GLU A 57 -18.75 3.38 7.97
CA GLU A 57 -19.24 3.00 9.30
C GLU A 57 -18.63 3.86 10.42
N LEU A 58 -17.43 4.43 10.20
CA LEU A 58 -16.69 5.29 11.13
C LEU A 58 -16.84 6.78 10.87
N ALA A 59 -17.18 7.18 9.64
CA ALA A 59 -17.38 8.58 9.26
C ALA A 59 -18.48 9.31 10.08
N LYS A 60 -19.21 8.57 10.93
CA LYS A 60 -20.20 9.08 11.89
C LYS A 60 -19.63 9.44 13.27
N LEU A 61 -18.34 9.18 13.51
CA LEU A 61 -17.64 9.52 14.75
C LEU A 61 -16.71 10.70 14.50
N ASP A 62 -16.78 11.71 15.36
CA ASP A 62 -16.05 12.99 15.23
C ASP A 62 -14.51 12.80 15.18
N ASP A 63 -13.97 11.72 15.78
CA ASP A 63 -12.51 11.46 15.87
C ASP A 63 -11.98 10.46 14.81
N SER A 64 -12.80 10.04 13.84
CA SER A 64 -12.44 8.97 12.89
C SER A 64 -11.20 9.28 12.05
N HIS A 65 -10.96 10.55 11.70
CA HIS A 65 -9.81 10.96 10.91
C HIS A 65 -8.48 10.91 11.69
N GLU A 66 -8.50 11.16 12.99
CA GLU A 66 -7.29 11.07 13.82
C GLU A 66 -6.86 9.61 13.97
N HIS A 67 -7.83 8.71 14.20
CA HIS A 67 -7.56 7.28 14.28
C HIS A 67 -6.94 6.71 12.99
N ASP A 68 -7.48 7.09 11.83
CA ASP A 68 -6.95 6.67 10.53
C ASP A 68 -5.51 7.18 10.33
N ASN A 69 -5.23 8.42 10.73
CA ASN A 69 -3.89 9.01 10.65
C ASN A 69 -2.88 8.30 11.57
N GLU A 70 -3.27 8.00 12.81
CA GLU A 70 -2.45 7.26 13.76
C GLU A 70 -2.13 5.85 13.25
N LEU A 71 -3.15 5.13 12.78
CA LEU A 71 -3.00 3.79 12.25
C LEU A 71 -2.10 3.78 11.00
N ALA A 72 -2.33 4.70 10.07
CA ALA A 72 -1.50 4.81 8.87
C ALA A 72 -0.05 5.14 9.23
N THR A 73 0.17 6.08 10.16
CA THR A 73 1.51 6.43 10.64
C THR A 73 2.22 5.22 11.28
N LEU A 74 1.53 4.46 12.13
CA LEU A 74 2.06 3.26 12.77
C LEU A 74 2.45 2.20 11.73
N VAL A 75 1.55 1.88 10.81
CA VAL A 75 1.75 0.81 9.83
C VAL A 75 2.87 1.16 8.87
N VAL A 76 2.89 2.40 8.36
CA VAL A 76 3.95 2.90 7.49
C VAL A 76 5.29 2.90 8.21
N GLY A 77 5.33 3.28 9.49
CA GLY A 77 6.57 3.33 10.27
C GLY A 77 7.17 1.98 10.62
N LEU A 78 6.33 0.94 10.75
CA LEU A 78 6.76 -0.43 10.99
C LEU A 78 7.12 -1.20 9.71
N SER A 79 6.68 -0.72 8.54
CA SER A 79 6.80 -1.46 7.28
C SER A 79 8.00 -1.01 6.45
N ASP A 80 8.80 -1.97 5.97
CA ASP A 80 9.83 -1.68 4.96
C ASP A 80 9.21 -1.35 3.59
N ILE A 81 8.07 -1.97 3.28
CA ILE A 81 7.27 -1.70 2.07
C ILE A 81 5.79 -1.61 2.48
N THR A 82 5.12 -0.54 2.08
CA THR A 82 3.67 -0.34 2.31
C THR A 82 2.89 -0.50 1.00
N ILE A 83 1.82 -1.30 1.00
CA ILE A 83 0.89 -1.40 -0.13
C ILE A 83 -0.28 -0.45 0.08
N ILE A 84 -0.46 0.50 -0.82
CA ILE A 84 -1.59 1.43 -0.82
C ILE A 84 -2.63 0.90 -1.81
N ASN A 85 -3.67 0.27 -1.27
CA ASN A 85 -4.71 -0.35 -2.07
C ASN A 85 -5.84 0.65 -2.39
N ILE A 86 -6.00 0.99 -3.66
CA ILE A 86 -6.98 1.97 -4.16
C ILE A 86 -8.01 1.24 -5.03
N ALA A 87 -9.29 1.39 -4.71
CA ALA A 87 -10.37 0.94 -5.58
C ALA A 87 -10.65 2.03 -6.64
N MET A 88 -10.67 1.67 -7.93
CA MET A 88 -10.68 2.63 -9.05
C MET A 88 -11.99 3.45 -9.19
N GLU A 89 -13.06 3.09 -8.49
CA GLU A 89 -14.40 3.62 -8.76
C GLU A 89 -14.69 5.00 -8.12
N ASN A 90 -13.82 5.53 -7.23
CA ASN A 90 -14.11 6.79 -6.52
C ASN A 90 -12.87 7.70 -6.36
N SER A 91 -12.84 8.79 -7.15
CA SER A 91 -11.76 9.80 -7.10
C SER A 91 -11.70 10.58 -5.79
N ILE A 92 -12.79 10.62 -5.02
CA ILE A 92 -12.85 11.31 -3.73
C ILE A 92 -12.16 10.45 -2.66
N GLU A 93 -12.51 9.17 -2.58
CA GLU A 93 -11.88 8.21 -1.65
C GLU A 93 -10.36 8.11 -1.86
N MET A 94 -9.94 8.18 -3.13
CA MET A 94 -8.53 8.20 -3.48
C MET A 94 -7.80 9.39 -2.86
N LYS A 95 -8.31 10.62 -3.03
CA LYS A 95 -7.69 11.83 -2.47
C LYS A 95 -7.59 11.76 -0.95
N ASP A 96 -8.64 11.25 -0.33
CA ASP A 96 -8.75 11.10 1.11
C ASP A 96 -7.72 10.13 1.69
N ILE A 97 -7.55 8.95 1.08
CA ILE A 97 -6.55 7.97 1.49
C ILE A 97 -5.14 8.53 1.27
N LEU A 98 -4.91 9.17 0.11
CA LEU A 98 -3.61 9.73 -0.22
C LEU A 98 -3.20 10.82 0.76
N GLN A 99 -4.10 11.68 1.21
CA GLN A 99 -3.81 12.70 2.20
C GLN A 99 -3.33 12.08 3.52
N ILE A 100 -4.06 11.09 4.06
CA ILE A 100 -3.68 10.35 5.28
C ILE A 100 -2.27 9.76 5.15
N VAL A 101 -2.00 9.13 4.01
CA VAL A 101 -0.74 8.44 3.75
C VAL A 101 0.42 9.42 3.55
N VAL A 102 0.20 10.57 2.91
CA VAL A 102 1.20 11.64 2.77
C VAL A 102 1.61 12.18 4.14
N HIS A 103 0.66 12.43 5.05
CA HIS A 103 0.97 12.83 6.43
C HIS A 103 1.85 11.79 7.14
N ALA A 104 1.52 10.50 6.99
CA ALA A 104 2.34 9.42 7.54
C ALA A 104 3.78 9.43 6.98
N PHE A 105 3.95 9.71 5.67
CA PHE A 105 5.28 9.79 5.06
C PHE A 105 6.10 10.99 5.49
N ILE A 106 5.49 12.17 5.64
CA ILE A 106 6.15 13.35 6.19
C ILE A 106 6.69 13.03 7.59
N ARG A 107 5.86 12.43 8.44
CA ARG A 107 6.27 12.02 9.80
C ARG A 107 7.40 10.99 9.80
N MET A 108 7.39 10.03 8.87
CA MET A 108 8.50 9.08 8.73
C MET A 108 9.80 9.75 8.29
N LYS A 109 9.68 10.75 7.42
CA LYS A 109 10.83 11.50 6.92
C LYS A 109 11.55 12.25 8.04
N GLU A 110 10.78 12.79 8.99
CA GLU A 110 11.31 13.48 10.19
C GLU A 110 12.14 12.58 11.10
N ILE A 111 11.76 11.31 11.23
CA ILE A 111 12.54 10.31 11.99
C ILE A 111 13.68 9.69 11.14
N GLY A 112 13.99 10.28 9.98
CA GLY A 112 15.06 9.87 9.09
C GLY A 112 14.76 8.64 8.24
N LYS A 113 13.51 8.15 8.23
CA LYS A 113 13.10 7.00 7.41
C LYS A 113 12.50 7.47 6.09
N LYS A 114 12.90 6.82 5.01
CA LYS A 114 12.22 6.94 3.70
C LYS A 114 11.52 5.62 3.41
N PRO A 115 10.22 5.49 3.71
CA PRO A 115 9.50 4.25 3.43
C PRO A 115 9.45 4.00 1.92
N LYS A 116 9.15 2.76 1.52
CA LYS A 116 8.82 2.43 0.13
C LYS A 116 7.34 2.11 0.03
N CYS A 117 6.70 2.50 -1.06
CA CYS A 117 5.29 2.15 -1.29
C CYS A 117 5.04 1.55 -2.66
N GLN A 118 3.98 0.76 -2.74
CA GLN A 118 3.41 0.20 -3.95
C GLN A 118 1.93 0.57 -4.02
N PHE A 119 1.53 1.31 -5.05
CA PHE A 119 0.13 1.63 -5.31
C PHE A 119 -0.50 0.49 -6.10
N VAL A 120 -1.60 -0.04 -5.58
CA VAL A 120 -2.35 -1.12 -6.21
C VAL A 120 -3.74 -0.61 -6.52
N HIS A 121 -4.01 -0.42 -7.80
CA HIS A 121 -5.31 -0.05 -8.34
C HIS A 121 -6.08 -1.33 -8.64
N GLN A 122 -7.18 -1.56 -7.92
CA GLN A 122 -8.00 -2.76 -8.06
C GLN A 122 -9.19 -2.56 -9.00
N ASN A 123 -9.65 -3.67 -9.59
CA ASN A 123 -10.80 -3.76 -10.50
C ASN A 123 -10.59 -3.01 -11.82
N VAL A 124 -9.36 -3.04 -12.34
CA VAL A 124 -9.03 -2.40 -13.62
C VAL A 124 -9.46 -3.32 -14.78
N ALA A 125 -10.22 -2.81 -15.74
CA ALA A 125 -10.63 -3.59 -16.91
C ALA A 125 -9.46 -3.76 -17.90
N ASP A 126 -9.24 -4.98 -18.41
CA ASP A 126 -8.10 -5.36 -19.28
C ASP A 126 -7.86 -4.43 -20.48
N VAL A 127 -8.92 -3.84 -21.05
CA VAL A 127 -8.86 -2.97 -22.24
C VAL A 127 -8.24 -1.59 -21.95
N LEU A 128 -8.10 -1.20 -20.68
CA LEU A 128 -7.57 0.10 -20.26
C LEU A 128 -6.06 0.10 -19.94
N ALA A 129 -5.44 -1.08 -19.92
CA ALA A 129 -4.19 -1.33 -19.19
C ALA A 129 -2.87 -0.87 -19.85
N HIS A 130 -2.86 -0.33 -21.08
CA HIS A 130 -1.58 0.05 -21.73
C HIS A 130 -1.49 1.53 -22.14
N ASP A 131 -2.48 2.08 -22.87
CA ASP A 131 -2.41 3.45 -23.39
C ASP A 131 -2.97 4.55 -22.45
N LYS A 132 -3.74 4.18 -21.42
CA LYS A 132 -4.24 5.15 -20.41
C LYS A 132 -3.29 5.33 -19.22
N ASN A 133 -2.43 4.35 -18.95
CA ASN A 133 -1.58 4.33 -17.77
C ASN A 133 -0.57 5.49 -17.70
N MET A 134 0.02 5.94 -18.80
CA MET A 134 1.03 7.02 -18.73
C MET A 134 0.43 8.38 -18.32
N ARG A 135 -0.76 8.71 -18.85
CA ARG A 135 -1.47 9.94 -18.46
C ARG A 135 -2.01 9.84 -17.05
N ASP A 136 -2.55 8.68 -16.67
CA ASP A 136 -3.10 8.45 -15.35
C ASP A 136 -2.01 8.46 -14.27
N ARG A 137 -0.82 7.90 -14.56
CA ARG A 137 0.38 7.96 -13.69
C ARG A 137 0.88 9.38 -13.49
N LYS A 138 0.92 10.18 -14.57
CA LYS A 138 1.33 11.59 -14.48
C LYS A 138 0.34 12.40 -13.64
N LEU A 139 -0.95 12.22 -13.89
CA LEU A 139 -2.02 12.86 -13.12
C LEU A 139 -1.95 12.47 -11.63
N LEU A 140 -1.72 11.18 -11.35
CA LEU A 140 -1.53 10.70 -9.98
C LEU A 140 -0.33 11.36 -9.31
N LEU A 141 0.83 11.44 -9.98
CA LEU A 141 2.00 12.11 -9.42
C LEU A 141 1.76 13.60 -9.17
N GLU A 142 1.07 14.29 -10.07
CA GLU A 142 0.69 15.70 -9.87
C GLU A 142 -0.20 15.86 -8.64
N GLN A 143 -1.22 15.02 -8.48
CA GLN A 143 -2.08 15.00 -7.29
C GLN A 143 -1.31 14.70 -6.01
N LEU A 144 -0.37 13.75 -6.05
CA LEU A 144 0.48 13.42 -4.90
C LEU A 144 1.37 14.62 -4.50
N ASN A 145 1.92 15.35 -5.47
CA ASN A 145 2.73 16.53 -5.20
C ASN A 145 1.90 17.65 -4.57
N GLU A 146 0.71 17.93 -5.11
CA GLU A 146 -0.21 18.93 -4.55
C GLU A 146 -0.59 18.59 -3.09
N MET A 147 -0.93 17.33 -2.83
CA MET A 147 -1.23 16.87 -1.46
C MET A 147 -0.01 16.93 -0.54
N THR A 148 1.18 16.62 -1.06
CA THR A 148 2.43 16.72 -0.29
C THR A 148 2.69 18.16 0.13
N GLU A 149 2.59 19.11 -0.79
CA GLU A 149 2.78 20.53 -0.48
C GLU A 149 1.72 21.03 0.52
N ALA A 150 0.45 20.65 0.35
CA ALA A 150 -0.60 21.02 1.28
C ALA A 150 -0.39 20.44 2.68
N ALA A 151 -0.06 19.15 2.79
CA ALA A 151 0.19 18.47 4.07
C ALA A 151 1.44 19.03 4.76
N ALA A 152 2.50 19.31 3.98
CA ALA A 152 3.72 19.93 4.46
C ALA A 152 3.46 21.31 5.06
N ASN A 153 2.67 22.16 4.39
CA ASN A 153 2.27 23.48 4.92
C ASN A 153 1.47 23.35 6.24
N MET A 154 0.58 22.35 6.35
CA MET A 154 -0.19 22.11 7.58
C MET A 154 0.70 21.68 8.76
N GLU A 155 1.78 20.94 8.48
CA GLU A 155 2.75 20.51 9.51
C GLU A 155 3.91 21.50 9.73
N ASN A 156 3.88 22.69 9.10
CA ASN A 156 4.96 23.69 9.09
C ASN A 156 6.30 23.15 8.54
N LYS A 157 6.23 22.42 7.42
CA LYS A 157 7.32 21.71 6.75
C LYS A 157 7.49 22.13 5.29
N ASP A 158 7.51 23.43 5.03
CA ASP A 158 7.51 24.04 3.68
C ASP A 158 8.66 23.61 2.74
N GLU A 159 9.63 22.85 3.27
CA GLU A 159 10.72 22.24 2.50
C GLU A 159 10.27 21.05 1.62
N TYR A 160 9.18 20.37 1.96
CA TYR A 160 8.66 19.26 1.17
C TYR A 160 7.64 19.74 0.14
N LYS A 161 8.00 19.66 -1.16
CA LYS A 161 7.13 20.14 -2.26
C LYS A 161 6.72 19.04 -3.22
N LYS A 162 7.51 17.97 -3.29
CA LYS A 162 7.23 16.82 -4.14
C LYS A 162 7.06 15.59 -3.28
N PHE A 163 6.23 14.68 -3.75
CA PHE A 163 6.02 13.39 -3.10
C PHE A 163 7.34 12.61 -2.97
N THR A 164 8.22 12.71 -3.97
CA THR A 164 9.56 12.09 -3.95
C THR A 164 10.51 12.65 -2.88
N ASP A 165 10.18 13.80 -2.28
CA ASP A 165 11.00 14.38 -1.22
C ASP A 165 10.84 13.57 0.09
N VAL A 166 9.61 13.08 0.33
CA VAL A 166 9.21 12.33 1.54
C VAL A 166 9.29 10.82 1.35
N ILE A 167 9.15 10.30 0.12
CA ILE A 167 9.14 8.86 -0.15
C ILE A 167 10.05 8.44 -1.33
N GLU A 168 10.56 7.21 -1.29
CA GLU A 168 11.15 6.57 -2.48
C GLU A 168 10.04 6.04 -3.40
N TYR A 169 9.68 6.84 -4.42
CA TYR A 169 8.62 6.53 -5.37
C TYR A 169 9.08 6.69 -6.82
N ASP A 170 8.78 5.68 -7.64
CA ASP A 170 8.96 5.68 -9.08
C ASP A 170 7.63 5.37 -9.78
N PRO A 171 7.03 6.33 -10.52
CA PRO A 171 5.75 6.13 -11.20
C PRO A 171 5.72 4.92 -12.15
N GLU A 172 6.86 4.53 -12.71
CA GLU A 172 6.93 3.42 -13.66
C GLU A 172 6.89 2.05 -12.99
N THR A 173 7.46 1.94 -11.80
CA THR A 173 7.64 0.64 -11.10
C THR A 173 6.80 0.48 -9.84
N CYS A 174 6.24 1.56 -9.30
CA CYS A 174 5.45 1.56 -8.07
C CYS A 174 3.92 1.51 -8.27
N ASN A 175 3.43 1.47 -9.51
CA ASN A 175 1.98 1.45 -9.81
C ASN A 175 1.55 0.15 -10.48
N TRP A 176 0.63 -0.55 -9.83
CA TRP A 176 0.10 -1.84 -10.25
C TRP A 176 -1.39 -1.74 -10.51
N TYR A 177 -1.82 -2.30 -11.64
CA TYR A 177 -3.21 -2.32 -12.06
C TYR A 177 -3.67 -3.77 -12.06
N ILE A 178 -4.45 -4.15 -11.06
CA ILE A 178 -4.88 -5.52 -10.85
C ILE A 178 -6.34 -5.64 -11.30
N PRO A 179 -6.66 -6.58 -12.21
CA PRO A 179 -8.02 -6.76 -12.67
C PRO A 179 -8.92 -7.32 -11.57
N GLY A 180 -10.24 -7.33 -11.78
CA GLY A 180 -11.16 -7.93 -10.81
C GLY A 180 -10.92 -9.43 -10.66
N LEU A 181 -11.04 -9.97 -9.44
CA LEU A 181 -10.91 -11.41 -9.16
C LEU A 181 -11.90 -12.27 -9.95
N TRP A 182 -13.07 -11.71 -10.26
CA TRP A 182 -14.16 -12.37 -10.97
C TRP A 182 -14.45 -11.64 -12.28
N HIS A 183 -14.76 -12.36 -13.36
CA HIS A 183 -15.24 -11.75 -14.62
C HIS A 183 -16.72 -11.31 -14.55
N GLY A 184 -17.16 -10.80 -13.40
CA GLY A 184 -18.55 -10.42 -13.14
C GLY A 184 -18.92 -10.56 -11.67
N ASN A 185 -20.22 -10.61 -11.39
CA ASN A 185 -20.73 -10.69 -10.02
C ASN A 185 -20.83 -12.15 -9.53
N PRO A 186 -20.18 -12.51 -8.41
CA PRO A 186 -20.37 -13.81 -7.74
C PRO A 186 -21.85 -14.09 -7.40
N PRO A 187 -22.27 -15.35 -7.22
CA PRO A 187 -21.43 -16.56 -7.12
C PRO A 187 -21.16 -17.27 -8.45
N MET A 188 -21.84 -16.91 -9.55
CA MET A 188 -21.75 -17.63 -10.83
C MET A 188 -20.66 -17.09 -11.78
N ALA A 189 -19.97 -16.01 -11.40
CA ALA A 189 -18.88 -15.46 -12.18
C ALA A 189 -17.65 -16.38 -12.15
N PRO A 190 -16.96 -16.62 -13.29
CA PRO A 190 -15.73 -17.37 -13.31
C PRO A 190 -14.57 -16.53 -12.74
N VAL A 191 -13.57 -17.21 -12.16
CA VAL A 191 -12.33 -16.58 -11.67
C VAL A 191 -11.56 -16.00 -12.86
N ASN A 192 -11.01 -14.80 -12.68
CA ASN A 192 -10.16 -14.16 -13.65
C ASN A 192 -8.71 -14.64 -13.50
N ALA A 193 -8.18 -15.33 -14.52
CA ALA A 193 -6.79 -15.79 -14.52
C ALA A 193 -5.78 -14.62 -14.49
N GLY A 194 -6.12 -13.50 -15.15
CA GLY A 194 -5.30 -12.29 -15.17
C GLY A 194 -5.10 -11.66 -13.79
N TYR A 195 -6.02 -11.92 -12.84
CA TYR A 195 -5.80 -11.53 -11.43
C TYR A 195 -4.59 -12.24 -10.84
N SER A 196 -4.50 -13.55 -11.01
CA SER A 196 -3.44 -14.36 -10.41
C SER A 196 -2.08 -14.04 -11.03
N GLU A 197 -2.05 -13.78 -12.34
CA GLU A 197 -0.84 -13.35 -13.06
C GLU A 197 -0.36 -11.98 -12.56
N ALA A 198 -1.23 -10.98 -12.50
CA ALA A 198 -0.88 -9.65 -12.01
C ALA A 198 -0.41 -9.65 -10.55
N VAL A 199 -1.05 -10.46 -9.70
CA VAL A 199 -0.67 -10.63 -8.29
C VAL A 199 0.69 -11.33 -8.16
N TYR A 200 0.97 -12.31 -9.00
CA TYR A 200 2.26 -13.00 -9.04
C TYR A 200 3.38 -12.03 -9.45
N ASP A 201 3.16 -11.20 -10.47
CA ASP A 201 4.14 -10.21 -10.91
C ASP A 201 4.42 -9.14 -9.85
N LEU A 202 3.37 -8.66 -9.16
CA LEU A 202 3.51 -7.76 -8.01
C LEU A 202 4.36 -8.41 -6.90
N LYS A 203 4.09 -9.67 -6.56
CA LYS A 203 4.86 -10.41 -5.54
C LYS A 203 6.34 -10.55 -5.93
N LYS A 204 6.61 -10.85 -7.20
CA LYS A 204 7.98 -10.97 -7.72
C LYS A 204 8.72 -9.65 -7.62
N ASN A 205 8.08 -8.54 -8.02
CA ASN A 205 8.66 -7.21 -7.88
C ASN A 205 8.93 -6.85 -6.42
N MET A 206 7.99 -7.11 -5.50
CA MET A 206 8.21 -6.86 -4.07
C MET A 206 9.38 -7.68 -3.51
N THR A 207 9.52 -8.94 -3.92
CA THR A 207 10.64 -9.80 -3.52
C THR A 207 11.98 -9.22 -3.97
N ASP A 208 12.05 -8.71 -5.20
CA ASP A 208 13.23 -8.01 -5.73
C ASP A 208 13.52 -6.69 -4.97
N ILE A 209 12.49 -5.91 -4.62
CA ILE A 209 12.65 -4.69 -3.81
C ILE A 209 13.21 -5.04 -2.42
N ILE A 210 12.66 -6.06 -1.74
CA ILE A 210 13.13 -6.53 -0.44
C ILE A 210 14.60 -6.97 -0.54
N GLY A 211 14.92 -7.78 -1.55
CA GLY A 211 16.29 -8.23 -1.82
C GLY A 211 17.27 -7.07 -2.07
N LYS A 212 16.83 -5.99 -2.74
CA LYS A 212 17.62 -4.77 -2.95
C LYS A 212 17.77 -3.90 -1.70
N CYS A 213 16.78 -3.87 -0.81
CA CYS A 213 16.85 -3.15 0.47
C CYS A 213 18.02 -3.64 1.35
N LYS A 214 18.43 -4.91 1.19
CA LYS A 214 19.65 -5.52 1.78
C LYS A 214 20.92 -4.67 1.64
N LEU A 215 21.03 -3.86 0.58
CA LEU A 215 22.24 -3.11 0.25
C LEU A 215 22.30 -1.71 0.87
N LYS A 216 21.20 -1.20 1.46
CA LYS A 216 21.10 0.22 1.82
C LYS A 216 20.72 0.53 3.27
N THR A 217 20.15 -0.41 4.03
CA THR A 217 19.61 -0.09 5.36
C THR A 217 20.03 -1.13 6.39
N SER A 218 20.41 -0.68 7.59
CA SER A 218 20.33 -1.53 8.79
C SER A 218 18.87 -1.92 8.98
N ALA A 219 18.57 -3.22 9.10
CA ALA A 219 17.22 -3.69 9.39
C ALA A 219 16.60 -2.86 10.52
N ASN A 220 15.33 -2.48 10.36
CA ASN A 220 14.54 -1.85 11.43
C ASN A 220 14.44 -2.88 12.57
N ASN A 221 15.34 -2.79 13.56
CA ASN A 221 15.28 -3.69 14.69
C ASN A 221 14.07 -3.28 15.53
N ILE A 222 13.23 -4.25 15.91
CA ILE A 222 12.14 -4.02 16.88
C ILE A 222 12.69 -3.38 18.17
N VAL A 223 13.95 -3.64 18.50
CA VAL A 223 14.66 -3.05 19.64
C VAL A 223 14.79 -1.53 19.52
N ASP A 224 14.82 -0.96 18.31
CA ASP A 224 14.89 0.49 18.11
C ASP A 224 13.54 1.19 18.35
N PHE A 225 12.47 0.41 18.57
CA PHE A 225 11.11 0.87 18.85
C PHE A 225 10.62 0.53 20.27
N LEU A 226 11.44 -0.16 21.08
CA LEU A 226 11.17 -0.50 22.48
C LEU A 226 11.97 0.42 23.42
#